data_AF-A0A1G9CQ20-F1
#
_entry.id   AF-A0A1G9CQ20-F1
#
_cell.length_a   1.000
_cell.length_b   1.000
_cell.length_c   1.000
_cell.angle_alpha   90.00
_cell.angle_beta   90.00
_cell.angle_gamma   90.00
#
_symmetry.space_group_name_H-M   'P 1'
#
loop_
_entity.id
_entity.type
_entity.pdbx_description
1 polymer ?
#
loop_
_entity_poly.entity_id
_entity_poly.type
_entity_poly.pdbx_seq_one_letter_code
_entity_poly.pdbx_strand_id
1 'polypeptide(L)' 'MPVTQKTYPEWVQQYRTRGKTVKKKGDSYYLYKRTSKRVPGKKYPQPVDTYIGIITPEGVIESDKRKVSLTDI' A
#
# COMPACT_ATOMS: atom_id res chain seq x y z
N MET A 1 5.39 7.33 24.03
CA MET A 1 5.94 7.88 22.77
C MET A 1 4.80 8.57 22.03
N PRO A 2 4.88 9.87 21.70
CA PRO A 2 3.82 10.52 20.93
C PRO A 2 3.83 9.92 19.53
N VAL A 3 2.77 9.19 19.18
CA VAL A 3 2.49 8.84 17.78
C VAL A 3 2.20 10.17 17.12
N THR A 4 3.13 10.72 16.35
CA THR A 4 2.91 11.93 15.57
C THR A 4 1.70 11.66 14.68
N GLN A 5 0.53 12.15 15.08
CA GLN A 5 -0.72 11.91 14.37
C GLN A 5 -0.62 12.68 13.06
N LYS A 6 -0.27 11.98 11.98
CA LYS A 6 -0.46 12.51 10.63
C LYS A 6 -1.96 12.72 10.47
N THR A 7 -2.38 13.99 10.43
CA THR A 7 -3.77 14.36 10.15
C THR A 7 -4.08 13.97 8.71
N TYR A 8 -4.82 12.88 8.57
CA TYR A 8 -5.38 12.45 7.30
C TYR A 8 -6.87 12.81 7.27
N PRO A 9 -7.42 13.11 6.08
CA PRO A 9 -8.86 13.18 5.92
C PRO A 9 -9.52 11.87 6.36
N GLU A 10 -10.76 11.95 6.86
CA GLU A 10 -11.50 10.77 7.33
C GLU A 10 -11.61 9.68 6.25
N TRP A 11 -11.91 10.09 5.02
CA TRP A 11 -11.99 9.21 3.85
C TRP A 11 -10.68 8.50 3.51
N VAL A 12 -9.53 8.99 4.00
CA VAL A 12 -8.23 8.28 3.93
C VAL A 12 -8.01 7.38 5.14
N GLN A 13 -8.40 7.87 6.33
CA GLN A 13 -8.17 7.19 7.60
C GLN A 13 -8.90 5.85 7.68
N GLN A 14 -10.10 5.75 7.10
CA GLN A 14 -10.87 4.49 7.00
C GLN A 14 -10.09 3.35 6.32
N TYR A 15 -9.16 3.66 5.42
CA TYR A 15 -8.37 2.65 4.70
C TYR A 15 -7.09 2.22 5.43
N ARG A 16 -6.75 2.82 6.58
CA ARG A 16 -5.61 2.42 7.43
C ARG A 16 -5.98 1.22 8.31
N THR A 17 -6.37 0.12 7.68
CA THR A 17 -6.67 -1.14 8.35
C THR A 17 -5.45 -2.07 8.39
N ARG A 18 -5.51 -3.11 9.23
CA ARG A 18 -4.44 -4.11 9.35
C ARG A 18 -4.09 -4.70 7.97
N GLY A 19 -2.81 -4.73 7.64
CA GLY A 19 -2.32 -5.26 6.36
C GLY A 19 -2.40 -4.27 5.19
N LYS A 20 -2.87 -3.04 5.40
CA LYS A 20 -2.82 -1.95 4.42
C LYS A 20 -1.96 -0.81 4.95
N THR A 21 -1.32 -0.09 4.03
CA THR A 21 -0.55 1.12 4.36
C THR A 21 -0.89 2.21 3.36
N VAL A 22 -1.07 3.42 3.89
CA VAL A 22 -1.33 4.62 3.10
C VAL A 22 -0.05 5.43 3.00
N LYS A 23 0.33 5.80 1.79
CA LYS A 23 1.46 6.69 1.51
C LYS A 23 0.96 7.94 0.80
N LYS A 24 1.18 9.11 1.39
CA LYS A 24 0.96 10.41 0.73
C LYS A 24 2.15 10.69 -0.20
N LYS A 25 1.90 10.98 -1.48
CA LYS A 25 2.89 11.58 -2.38
C LYS A 25 2.24 12.77 -3.08
N GLY A 26 2.83 13.96 -2.89
CA GLY A 26 2.18 15.22 -3.30
C GLY A 26 0.80 15.33 -2.65
N ASP A 27 -0.22 15.56 -3.48
CA ASP A 27 -1.61 15.69 -3.05
C ASP A 27 -2.41 14.38 -3.12
N SER A 28 -1.80 13.30 -3.62
CA SER A 28 -2.46 12.00 -3.77
C SER A 28 -2.12 11.02 -2.64
N TYR A 29 -3.11 10.23 -2.26
CA TYR A 29 -2.97 9.17 -1.27
C TYR A 29 -2.97 7.81 -1.96
N TYR A 30 -1.89 7.06 -1.79
CA TYR A 30 -1.73 5.75 -2.41
C TYR A 30 -1.93 4.65 -1.38
N LEU A 31 -2.76 3.68 -1.71
CA LEU A 31 -3.04 2.52 -0.90
C LEU A 31 -2.17 1.33 -1.33
N TYR A 32 -1.53 0.69 -0.36
CA TYR A 32 -0.73 -0.51 -0.56
C TYR A 32 -1.18 -1.61 0.39
N LYS A 33 -1.11 -2.86 -0.06
CA LYS A 33 -1.13 -4.05 0.80
C LYS A 33 0.27 -4.27 1.34
N ARG A 34 0.43 -4.37 2.65
CA ARG A 34 1.72 -4.69 3.28
C ARG A 34 1.76 -6.15 3.69
N THR A 35 2.72 -6.88 3.13
CA THR A 35 3.00 -8.28 3.47
C THR A 35 4.48 -8.42 3.81
N SER A 36 4.89 -9.57 4.35
CA SER A 36 6.29 -9.91 4.50
C SER A 36 6.63 -11.09 3.60
N LYS A 37 7.79 -11.04 2.94
CA LYS A 37 8.29 -12.12 2.08
C LYS A 37 9.59 -12.67 2.65
N ARG A 38 9.73 -14.00 2.69
CA ARG A 38 10.98 -14.64 3.06
C ARG A 38 12.02 -14.39 1.96
N VAL A 39 13.14 -13.76 2.34
CA VAL A 39 14.30 -13.57 1.47
C VAL A 39 15.43 -14.48 1.97
N PRO A 40 15.97 -15.39 1.14
CA PRO A 40 17.13 -16.22 1.50
C PRO A 40 18.30 -15.36 1.99
N GLY A 41 19.04 -15.83 3.00
CA GLY A 41 20.20 -15.13 3.56
C GLY A 41 19.90 -13.97 4.52
N LYS A 42 18.66 -13.49 4.64
CA LYS A 42 18.27 -12.52 5.68
C LYS A 42 17.78 -13.25 6.94
N LYS A 43 18.03 -12.69 8.13
CA LYS A 43 17.56 -13.26 9.40
C LYS A 43 16.03 -13.24 9.52
N TYR A 44 15.40 -12.15 9.06
CA TYR A 44 13.95 -11.95 9.16
C TYR A 44 13.30 -11.75 7.79
N PRO A 45 12.00 -12.09 7.63
CA PRO A 45 11.21 -11.75 6.45
C PRO A 45 11.28 -10.25 6.14
N GLN A 46 11.38 -9.91 4.86
CA GLN A 46 11.46 -8.52 4.43
C GLN A 46 10.07 -7.98 4.13
N PRO A 47 9.74 -6.75 4.56
CA PRO A 47 8.45 -6.16 4.25
C PRO A 47 8.35 -5.82 2.76
N VAL A 48 7.20 -6.13 2.16
CA VAL A 48 6.87 -5.86 0.77
C VAL A 48 5.55 -5.11 0.73
N ASP A 49 5.53 -4.01 -0.03
CA ASP A 49 4.32 -3.22 -0.26
C ASP A 49 3.83 -3.45 -1.70
N THR A 50 2.64 -4.04 -1.85
CA THR A 50 1.99 -4.22 -3.15
C THR A 50 1.02 -3.08 -3.37
N TYR A 51 1.13 -2.39 -4.49
CA TYR A 51 0.25 -1.29 -4.84
C TYR A 51 -1.18 -1.78 -5.09
N ILE A 52 -2.17 -1.12 -4.48
CA ILE A 52 -3.60 -1.39 -4.69
C ILE A 52 -4.19 -0.31 -5.59
N GLY A 53 -3.98 0.97 -5.26
CA GLY A 53 -4.68 2.06 -5.95
C GLY A 53 -4.50 3.43 -5.32
N ILE A 54 -5.21 4.42 -5.87
CA ILE A 54 -5.27 5.79 -5.34
C ILE A 54 -6.56 5.94 -4.54
N ILE A 55 -6.47 6.54 -3.36
CA ILE A 55 -7.62 6.91 -2.54
C ILE A 55 -8.10 8.29 -3.01
N THR A 56 -9.38 8.35 -3.33
CA THR A 56 -10.14 9.57 -3.62
C THR A 56 -11.27 9.71 -2.60
N PRO A 57 -11.89 10.89 -2.47
CA PRO A 57 -13.04 11.07 -1.59
C PRO A 57 -14.21 10.10 -1.89
N GLU A 58 -14.39 9.71 -3.15
CA GLU A 58 -15.46 8.79 -3.55
C GLU A 58 -15.12 7.31 -3.31
N GLY A 59 -13.84 6.99 -3.12
CA GLY A 59 -13.40 5.60 -2.92
C GLY A 59 -11.97 5.35 -3.39
N VAL A 60 -11.61 4.06 -3.51
CA VAL A 60 -10.31 3.64 -4.01
C VAL A 60 -10.40 3.30 -5.49
N ILE A 61 -9.64 4.01 -6.30
CA ILE A 61 -9.43 3.67 -7.71
C ILE A 61 -8.35 2.58 -7.74
N GLU A 62 -8.78 1.33 -7.84
CA GLU A 62 -7.88 0.18 -7.92
C GLU A 62 -7.14 0.16 -9.26
N SER A 63 -5.83 -0.11 -9.21
CA SER A 63 -5.05 -0.34 -10.42
C SER A 63 -5.16 -1.81 -10.79
N ASP A 64 -6.11 -2.17 -11.65
CA ASP A 64 -6.24 -3.54 -12.17
C ASP A 64 -5.21 -3.84 -13.27
N LYS A 65 -3.94 -3.49 -13.00
CA LYS A 65 -2.83 -3.91 -13.85
C LYS A 65 -2.45 -5.33 -13.45
N ARG A 66 -3.16 -6.32 -13.99
CA ARG A 66 -2.65 -7.70 -14.04
C ARG A 66 -1.27 -7.65 -14.68
N LYS A 67 -0.24 -8.07 -13.94
CA LYS A 67 1.07 -8.34 -14.53
C LYS A 67 0.88 -9.56 -15.44
N VAL A 68 0.69 -9.33 -16.72
CA VAL A 68 0.81 -10.39 -17.73
C VAL A 68 2.29 -10.72 -17.81
N SER A 69 2.68 -11.90 -17.32
CA SER A 69 4.01 -12.44 -17.57
C SER A 69 4.07 -12.85 -19.04
N LEU A 70 4.79 -12.08 -19.86
CA LEU A 70 5.24 -12.51 -21.18
C LEU A 70 6.36 -13.55 -20.97
N THR A 71 5.96 -14.79 -20.64
CA THR A 71 6.83 -15.96 -20.76
C THR A 71 6.30 -16.74 -21.94
N ASP A 72 6.87 -16.48 -23.13
CA ASP A 72 6.99 -17.40 -24.28
C ASP A 72 7.44 -16.61 -25.52
N ILE A 73 8.77 -16.44 -25.69
CA ILE A 73 9.48 -16.42 -26.99
C ILE A 73 10.86 -17.04 -26.75
#